data_AF-A0A5Q0H3A6-F1
#
_entry.id   AF-A0A5Q0H3A6-F1
#
_cell.length_a   1.000
_cell.length_b   1.000
_cell.length_c   1.000
_cell.angle_alpha   90.00
_cell.angle_beta   90.00
_cell.angle_gamma   90.00
#
_symmetry.space_group_name_H-M   'P 1'
#
loop_
_entity.id
_entity.type
_entity.pdbx_description
1 polymer ?
#
loop_
_entity_poly.entity_id
_entity_poly.type
_entity_poly.pdbx_seq_one_letter_code
_entity_poly.pdbx_strand_id
1 'polypeptide(L)'
;MDEAVSAGEQSIAAARPDASELPELRLGHALTLRERHERDGLAADAEAVIDTCRDVAATGRTLGNRLDAGVTWARTAGEIGRWVDAVEGYRQAIAELPSVAWIGLRRADRERIVVDRGQGLAREAAAAAVLAGDPEAALESLEHGRAILWSQLVHPDDDLARLTATDPALAADVDRLRAEIAVFDQGNDIPLG
;
A
#
# COMPACT_ATOMS: atom_id res chain seq x y z
N MET A 1 18.87 -8.15 -20.48
CA MET A 1 17.45 -7.71 -20.51
C MET A 1 16.58 -8.82 -21.05
N ASP A 2 16.66 -9.19 -22.33
CA ASP A 2 15.83 -10.29 -22.86
C ASP A 2 16.09 -11.64 -22.19
N GLU A 3 17.33 -11.91 -21.79
CA GLU A 3 17.66 -13.10 -20.98
C GLU A 3 17.01 -13.09 -19.59
N ALA A 4 16.87 -11.91 -18.96
CA ALA A 4 16.23 -11.75 -17.66
C ALA A 4 14.69 -11.90 -17.77
N VAL A 5 14.10 -11.34 -18.83
CA VAL A 5 12.68 -11.53 -19.16
C VAL A 5 12.39 -13.02 -19.38
N SER A 6 13.19 -13.68 -20.21
CA SER A 6 13.03 -15.12 -20.49
C SER A 6 13.23 -15.99 -19.24
N ALA A 7 14.21 -15.66 -18.39
CA ALA A 7 14.41 -16.37 -17.13
C ALA A 7 13.21 -16.21 -16.17
N GLY A 8 12.59 -15.03 -16.13
CA GLY A 8 11.36 -14.79 -15.36
C GLY A 8 10.17 -15.60 -15.87
N GLU A 9 9.95 -15.61 -17.19
CA GLU A 9 8.90 -16.43 -17.83
C GLU A 9 9.07 -17.92 -17.56
N GLN A 10 10.29 -18.44 -17.70
CA GLN A 10 10.62 -19.84 -17.43
C GLN A 10 10.40 -20.20 -15.95
N SER A 11 10.77 -19.30 -15.02
CA SER A 11 10.56 -19.51 -13.59
C SER A 11 9.07 -19.57 -13.24
N ILE A 12 8.26 -18.69 -13.83
CA ILE A 12 6.80 -18.70 -13.65
C ILE A 12 6.17 -19.96 -14.26
N ALA A 13 6.61 -20.36 -15.46
CA ALA A 13 6.09 -21.55 -16.14
C ALA A 13 6.45 -22.87 -15.44
N ALA A 14 7.60 -22.92 -14.76
CA ALA A 14 8.04 -24.08 -13.99
C ALA A 14 7.38 -24.15 -12.59
N ALA A 15 6.85 -23.05 -12.08
CA ALA A 15 6.17 -23.00 -10.80
C ALA A 15 4.81 -23.72 -10.86
N ARG A 16 4.42 -24.38 -9.76
CA ARG A 16 3.05 -24.90 -9.64
C ARG A 16 2.07 -23.74 -9.54
N PRO A 17 0.85 -23.85 -10.09
CA PRO A 17 -0.16 -22.78 -10.01
C PRO A 17 -0.52 -22.37 -8.58
N ASP A 18 -0.38 -23.27 -7.61
CA ASP A 18 -0.64 -23.09 -6.18
C ASP A 18 0.63 -22.82 -5.35
N ALA A 19 1.78 -22.64 -6.00
CA ALA A 19 3.05 -22.39 -5.32
C ALA A 19 2.99 -21.07 -4.53
N SER A 20 3.51 -21.10 -3.30
CA SER A 20 3.40 -19.98 -2.37
C SER A 20 4.27 -18.78 -2.77
N GLU A 21 5.28 -19.04 -3.60
CA GLU A 21 6.28 -18.10 -4.12
C GLU A 21 5.82 -17.45 -5.45
N LEU A 22 4.75 -17.95 -6.07
CA LEU A 22 4.31 -17.50 -7.39
C LEU A 22 4.03 -15.99 -7.48
N PRO A 23 3.39 -15.33 -6.48
CA PRO A 23 3.22 -13.88 -6.49
C PRO A 23 4.54 -13.10 -6.48
N GLU A 24 5.56 -13.61 -5.78
CA GLU A 24 6.88 -12.98 -5.70
C GLU A 24 7.64 -13.12 -7.02
N LEU A 25 7.59 -14.31 -7.65
CA LEU A 25 8.15 -14.52 -8.98
C LEU A 25 7.50 -13.62 -10.04
N ARG A 26 6.17 -13.47 -9.98
CA ARG A 26 5.42 -12.58 -10.86
C ARG A 26 5.79 -11.11 -10.67
N LEU A 27 5.94 -10.67 -9.41
CA LEU A 27 6.38 -9.30 -9.12
C LEU A 27 7.80 -9.05 -9.65
N GLY A 28 8.74 -9.97 -9.42
CA GLY A 28 10.11 -9.85 -9.94
C GLY A 28 10.16 -9.78 -11.47
N HIS A 29 9.36 -10.59 -12.15
CA HIS A 29 9.24 -10.54 -13.61
C HIS A 29 8.63 -9.22 -14.10
N ALA A 30 7.55 -8.74 -13.46
CA ALA A 30 6.94 -7.46 -13.79
C ALA A 30 7.93 -6.29 -13.63
N LEU A 31 8.76 -6.29 -12.59
CA LEU A 31 9.81 -5.27 -12.44
C LEU A 31 10.83 -5.30 -13.60
N THR A 32 11.20 -6.50 -14.07
CA THR A 32 12.10 -6.65 -15.23
C THR A 32 11.45 -6.13 -16.52
N LEU A 33 10.15 -6.38 -16.72
CA LEU A 33 9.40 -5.84 -17.85
C LEU A 33 9.28 -4.32 -17.77
N ARG A 34 9.10 -3.74 -16.58
CA ARG A 34 9.06 -2.28 -16.40
C ARG A 34 10.39 -1.64 -16.77
N GLU A 35 11.51 -2.20 -16.33
CA GLU A 35 12.84 -1.71 -16.73
C GLU A 35 13.01 -1.74 -18.26
N ARG A 36 12.51 -2.78 -18.94
CA ARG A 36 12.53 -2.86 -20.41
C ARG A 36 11.62 -1.83 -21.05
N HIS A 37 10.43 -1.62 -20.51
CA HIS A 37 9.53 -0.56 -20.95
C HIS A 37 10.17 0.83 -20.82
N GLU A 38 10.73 1.16 -19.66
CA GLU A 38 11.39 2.45 -19.38
C GLU A 38 12.54 2.72 -20.37
N ARG A 39 13.26 1.67 -20.78
CA ARG A 39 14.38 1.78 -21.73
C ARG A 39 13.95 1.86 -23.19
N ASP A 40 12.99 1.02 -23.60
CA ASP A 40 12.69 0.76 -25.02
C ASP A 40 11.33 1.33 -25.46
N GLY A 41 10.49 1.81 -24.53
CA GLY A 41 9.16 2.36 -24.80
C GLY A 41 8.13 1.33 -25.25
N LEU A 42 8.33 0.04 -24.93
CA LEU A 42 7.47 -1.05 -25.40
C LEU A 42 6.13 -1.05 -24.66
N ALA A 43 5.05 -0.60 -25.32
CA ALA A 43 3.72 -0.52 -24.70
C ALA A 43 3.17 -1.89 -24.24
N ALA A 44 3.51 -2.97 -24.93
CA ALA A 44 3.11 -4.32 -24.54
C ALA A 44 3.68 -4.73 -23.17
N ASP A 45 4.90 -4.28 -22.85
CA ASP A 45 5.50 -4.54 -21.54
C ASP A 45 4.77 -3.77 -20.45
N ALA A 46 4.41 -2.50 -20.70
CA ALA A 46 3.64 -1.72 -19.74
C ALA A 46 2.28 -2.36 -19.42
N GLU A 47 1.56 -2.84 -20.43
CA GLU A 47 0.29 -3.55 -20.24
C GLU A 47 0.48 -4.84 -19.44
N ALA A 48 1.50 -5.65 -19.77
CA ALA A 48 1.80 -6.87 -19.02
C ALA A 48 2.18 -6.60 -17.56
N VAL A 49 2.91 -5.51 -17.30
CA VAL A 49 3.23 -5.05 -15.95
C VAL A 49 1.97 -4.66 -15.19
N ILE A 50 1.10 -3.86 -15.80
CA ILE A 50 -0.15 -3.39 -15.20
C ILE A 50 -1.03 -4.57 -14.78
N ASP A 51 -1.26 -5.53 -15.69
CA ASP A 51 -2.14 -6.67 -15.40
C ASP A 51 -1.53 -7.59 -14.33
N THR A 52 -0.24 -7.89 -14.43
CA THR A 52 0.45 -8.74 -13.44
C THR A 52 0.47 -8.09 -12.06
N CYS A 53 0.79 -6.80 -11.99
CA CYS A 53 0.85 -6.08 -10.72
C CYS A 53 -0.53 -5.85 -10.11
N ARG A 54 -1.58 -5.66 -10.92
CA ARG A 54 -2.97 -5.63 -10.41
C ARG A 54 -3.34 -6.94 -9.72
N ASP A 55 -3.02 -8.07 -10.33
CA ASP A 55 -3.29 -9.39 -9.74
C ASP A 55 -2.49 -9.62 -8.45
N VAL A 56 -1.20 -9.25 -8.44
CA VAL A 56 -0.36 -9.39 -7.23
C VAL A 56 -0.77 -8.41 -6.13
N ALA A 57 -1.24 -7.21 -6.47
CA ALA A 57 -1.80 -6.27 -5.52
C ALA A 57 -3.03 -6.88 -4.80
N ALA A 58 -3.89 -7.61 -5.52
CA ALA A 58 -5.05 -8.27 -4.92
C ALA A 58 -4.73 -9.58 -4.18
N THR A 59 -3.76 -10.36 -4.65
CA THR A 59 -3.54 -11.75 -4.19
C THR A 59 -2.23 -11.98 -3.44
N GLY A 60 -1.37 -10.96 -3.35
CA GLY A 60 -0.07 -11.04 -2.72
C GLY A 60 -0.14 -11.47 -1.26
N ARG A 61 0.65 -12.48 -0.91
CA ARG A 61 0.65 -13.07 0.44
C ARG A 61 1.15 -12.12 1.51
N THR A 62 2.12 -11.27 1.17
CA THR A 62 2.69 -10.29 2.09
C THR A 62 2.15 -8.90 1.77
N LEU A 63 2.00 -8.08 2.82
CA LEU A 63 1.66 -6.68 2.67
C LEU A 63 2.66 -5.92 1.79
N GLY A 64 3.94 -6.26 1.91
CA GLY A 64 5.00 -5.67 1.08
C GLY A 64 4.79 -5.94 -0.41
N ASN A 65 4.49 -7.19 -0.79
CA ASN A 65 4.25 -7.54 -2.18
C ASN A 65 3.01 -6.83 -2.73
N ARG A 66 1.92 -6.74 -1.94
CA ARG A 66 0.71 -6.04 -2.38
C ARG A 66 0.96 -4.54 -2.56
N LEU A 67 1.64 -3.91 -1.60
CA LEU A 67 2.04 -2.51 -1.68
C LEU A 67 2.93 -2.23 -2.89
N ASP A 68 4.03 -2.95 -3.03
CA ASP A 68 5.01 -2.72 -4.11
C ASP A 68 4.38 -3.01 -5.50
N ALA A 69 3.49 -4.00 -5.59
CA ALA A 69 2.73 -4.28 -6.80
C ALA A 69 1.74 -3.15 -7.13
N GLY A 70 0.94 -2.68 -6.15
CA GLY A 70 0.00 -1.57 -6.35
C GLY A 70 0.69 -0.29 -6.81
N VAL A 71 1.83 0.06 -6.21
CA VAL A 71 2.64 1.22 -6.62
C VAL A 71 3.22 1.05 -8.02
N THR A 72 3.70 -0.15 -8.36
CA THR A 72 4.25 -0.45 -9.69
C THR A 72 3.17 -0.36 -10.76
N TRP A 73 2.00 -0.96 -10.53
CA TRP A 73 0.83 -0.81 -11.39
C TRP A 73 0.48 0.66 -11.60
N ALA A 74 0.36 1.43 -10.51
CA ALA A 74 -0.06 2.82 -10.58
C ALA A 74 0.88 3.69 -11.42
N ARG A 75 2.19 3.56 -11.19
CA ARG A 75 3.22 4.32 -11.90
C ARG A 75 3.26 3.98 -13.38
N THR A 76 3.26 2.69 -13.72
CA THR A 76 3.29 2.25 -15.12
C THR A 76 2.02 2.65 -15.87
N ALA A 77 0.84 2.58 -15.22
CA ALA A 77 -0.39 3.11 -15.79
C ALA A 77 -0.31 4.62 -16.06
N GLY A 78 0.29 5.39 -15.14
CA GLY A 78 0.52 6.82 -15.32
C GLY A 78 1.48 7.14 -16.47
N GLU A 79 2.57 6.38 -16.61
CA GLU A 79 3.56 6.55 -17.69
C GLU A 79 2.93 6.43 -19.09
N ILE A 80 1.96 5.53 -19.25
CA ILE A 80 1.22 5.35 -20.52
C ILE A 80 -0.08 6.18 -20.59
N GLY A 81 -0.29 7.10 -19.64
CA GLY A 81 -1.42 8.05 -19.65
C GLY A 81 -2.77 7.48 -19.20
N ARG A 82 -2.81 6.29 -18.61
CA ARG A 82 -4.02 5.66 -18.05
C ARG A 82 -4.26 6.15 -16.61
N TRP A 83 -4.49 7.44 -16.45
CA TRP A 83 -4.57 8.08 -15.13
C TRP A 83 -5.67 7.51 -14.22
N VAL A 84 -6.83 7.12 -14.77
CA VAL A 84 -7.90 6.47 -13.99
C VAL A 84 -7.44 5.12 -13.40
N ASP A 85 -6.69 4.34 -14.18
CA ASP A 85 -6.11 3.06 -13.74
C ASP A 85 -4.98 3.27 -12.73
N ALA A 86 -4.19 4.33 -12.92
CA ALA A 86 -3.17 4.74 -11.96
C ALA A 86 -3.76 5.09 -10.58
N VAL A 87 -4.87 5.81 -10.55
CA VAL A 87 -5.60 6.14 -9.31
C VAL A 87 -6.04 4.87 -8.58
N GLU A 88 -6.54 3.86 -9.29
CA GLU A 88 -6.93 2.59 -8.68
C GLU A 88 -5.73 1.87 -8.03
N GLY A 89 -4.61 1.78 -8.75
CA GLY A 89 -3.38 1.18 -8.21
C GLY A 89 -2.88 1.89 -6.95
N TYR A 90 -2.90 3.22 -6.94
CA TYR A 90 -2.54 3.99 -5.75
C TYR A 90 -3.53 3.79 -4.60
N ARG A 91 -4.84 3.70 -4.87
CA ARG A 91 -5.86 3.46 -3.84
C ARG A 91 -5.62 2.11 -3.17
N GLN A 92 -5.38 1.06 -3.96
CA GLN A 92 -5.00 -0.26 -3.49
C GLN A 92 -3.74 -0.21 -2.62
N ALA A 93 -2.69 0.45 -3.09
CA ALA A 93 -1.43 0.59 -2.35
C ALA A 93 -1.62 1.34 -1.01
N ILE A 94 -2.35 2.45 -1.00
CA ILE A 94 -2.58 3.27 0.20
C ILE A 94 -3.40 2.51 1.24
N ALA A 95 -4.39 1.71 0.82
CA ALA A 95 -5.20 0.89 1.72
C ALA A 95 -4.37 -0.10 2.56
N GLU A 96 -3.19 -0.51 2.07
CA GLU A 96 -2.29 -1.44 2.77
C GLU A 96 -1.35 -0.74 3.78
N LEU A 97 -1.14 0.59 3.67
CA LEU A 97 -0.20 1.34 4.51
C LEU A 97 -0.46 1.24 6.02
N PRO A 98 -1.71 1.30 6.52
CA PRO A 98 -1.99 1.15 7.94
C PRO A 98 -1.49 -0.19 8.50
N SER A 99 -1.56 -1.27 7.70
CA SER A 99 -1.15 -2.61 8.09
C SER A 99 0.37 -2.81 8.01
N VAL A 100 1.04 -2.19 7.02
CA VAL A 100 2.51 -2.22 6.87
C VAL A 100 3.20 -1.52 8.05
N ALA A 101 2.57 -0.49 8.60
CA ALA A 101 3.06 0.21 9.78
C ALA A 101 3.14 -0.68 11.03
N TRP A 102 2.52 -1.87 11.09
CA TRP A 102 2.45 -2.65 12.34
C TRP A 102 3.43 -3.82 12.45
N ILE A 103 4.10 -4.24 11.39
CA ILE A 103 4.95 -5.45 11.43
C ILE A 103 6.34 -5.17 12.00
N GLY A 104 6.59 -5.65 13.23
CA GLY A 104 7.90 -6.13 13.72
C GLY A 104 9.06 -5.14 13.82
N LEU A 105 8.90 -3.90 13.36
CA LEU A 105 9.94 -2.88 13.36
C LEU A 105 9.91 -2.08 14.66
N ARG A 106 11.11 -1.68 15.11
CA ARG A 106 11.28 -0.67 16.17
C ARG A 106 10.55 0.61 15.74
N ARG A 107 9.91 1.26 16.69
CA ARG A 107 9.01 2.40 16.49
C ARG A 107 9.58 3.51 15.60
N ALA A 108 10.84 3.90 15.79
CA ALA A 108 11.51 4.91 14.97
C ALA A 108 11.72 4.48 13.51
N ASP A 109 11.98 3.20 13.25
CA ASP A 109 12.16 2.66 11.89
C ASP A 109 10.82 2.59 11.14
N ARG A 110 9.75 2.29 11.88
CA ARG A 110 8.36 2.29 11.42
C ARG A 110 7.87 3.68 11.03
N GLU A 111 8.05 4.65 11.93
CA GLU A 111 7.66 6.06 11.70
C GLU A 111 8.33 6.60 10.44
N ARG A 112 9.62 6.34 10.25
CA ARG A 112 10.36 6.83 9.07
C ARG A 112 9.87 6.21 7.77
N ILE A 113 9.65 4.90 7.71
CA ILE A 113 9.20 4.22 6.49
C ILE A 113 7.78 4.65 6.11
N VAL A 114 6.89 4.75 7.09
CA VAL A 114 5.49 5.14 6.87
C VAL A 114 5.37 6.61 6.48
N VAL A 115 6.18 7.50 7.07
CA VAL A 115 6.19 8.92 6.72
C VAL A 115 6.78 9.15 5.33
N ASP A 116 7.96 8.59 5.05
CA ASP A 116 8.66 8.81 3.77
C ASP A 116 7.90 8.19 2.60
N ARG A 117 7.41 6.95 2.75
CA ARG A 117 6.63 6.30 1.69
C ARG A 117 5.19 6.79 1.64
N GLY A 118 4.51 6.97 2.77
CA GLY A 118 3.10 7.33 2.82
C GLY A 118 2.82 8.74 2.29
N GLN A 119 3.63 9.74 2.66
CA GLN A 119 3.45 11.09 2.09
C GLN A 119 3.82 11.14 0.61
N GLY A 120 4.88 10.43 0.21
CA GLY A 120 5.28 10.34 -1.20
C GLY A 120 4.14 9.77 -2.04
N LEU A 121 3.60 8.63 -1.60
CA LEU A 121 2.51 7.94 -2.28
C LEU A 121 1.21 8.74 -2.31
N ALA A 122 0.82 9.39 -1.21
CA ALA A 122 -0.36 10.24 -1.19
C ALA A 122 -0.27 11.42 -2.18
N ARG A 123 0.93 12.01 -2.35
CA ARG A 123 1.17 13.07 -3.34
C ARG A 123 1.14 12.54 -4.77
N GLU A 124 1.76 11.39 -5.02
CA GLU A 124 1.72 10.72 -6.33
C GLU A 124 0.28 10.36 -6.73
N ALA A 125 -0.49 9.80 -5.80
CA ALA A 125 -1.90 9.47 -5.97
C ALA A 125 -2.75 10.72 -6.28
N ALA A 126 -2.54 11.80 -5.53
CA ALA A 126 -3.25 13.05 -5.76
C ALA A 126 -2.91 13.66 -7.13
N ALA A 127 -1.65 13.59 -7.56
CA ALA A 127 -1.25 14.04 -8.88
C ALA A 127 -1.92 13.20 -9.99
N ALA A 128 -1.95 11.87 -9.85
CA ALA A 128 -2.66 10.99 -10.78
C ALA A 128 -4.16 11.29 -10.85
N ALA A 129 -4.80 11.57 -9.70
CA ALA A 129 -6.21 11.91 -9.63
C ALA A 129 -6.53 13.26 -10.31
N VAL A 130 -5.66 14.28 -10.13
CA VAL A 130 -5.78 15.54 -10.87
C VAL A 130 -5.67 15.31 -12.39
N LEU A 131 -4.72 14.48 -12.82
CA LEU A 131 -4.53 14.14 -14.24
C LEU A 131 -5.69 13.31 -14.81
N ALA A 132 -6.38 12.53 -13.96
CA ALA A 132 -7.60 11.81 -14.30
C ALA A 132 -8.85 12.72 -14.33
N GLY A 133 -8.75 13.97 -13.87
CA GLY A 133 -9.88 14.89 -13.76
C GLY A 133 -10.79 14.64 -12.55
N ASP A 134 -10.27 13.99 -11.51
CA ASP A 134 -10.98 13.63 -10.27
C ASP A 134 -10.36 14.38 -9.07
N PRO A 135 -10.75 15.65 -8.83
CA PRO A 135 -10.20 16.44 -7.72
C PRO A 135 -10.66 15.93 -6.34
N GLU A 136 -11.81 15.26 -6.26
CA GLU A 136 -12.29 14.62 -5.03
C GLU A 136 -11.34 13.50 -4.59
N ALA A 137 -10.96 12.58 -5.49
CA ALA A 137 -10.00 11.53 -5.20
C ALA A 137 -8.60 12.08 -4.87
N ALA A 138 -8.24 13.23 -5.47
CA ALA A 138 -6.99 13.91 -5.14
C ALA A 138 -6.99 14.42 -3.69
N LEU A 139 -8.08 15.06 -3.27
CA LEU A 139 -8.25 15.51 -1.89
C LEU A 139 -8.25 14.34 -0.92
N GLU A 140 -9.01 13.28 -1.22
CA GLU A 140 -9.06 12.07 -0.41
C GLU A 140 -7.66 11.47 -0.18
N SER A 141 -6.87 11.36 -1.25
CA SER A 141 -5.50 10.85 -1.19
C SER A 141 -4.61 11.69 -0.25
N LEU A 142 -4.70 13.02 -0.34
CA LEU A 142 -3.92 13.93 0.52
C LEU A 142 -4.39 13.86 1.97
N GLU A 143 -5.69 13.76 2.21
CA GLU A 143 -6.26 13.63 3.55
C GLU A 143 -5.87 12.30 4.19
N HIS A 144 -5.82 11.22 3.42
CA HIS A 144 -5.32 9.93 3.88
C HIS A 144 -3.84 10.01 4.26
N GLY A 145 -3.01 10.60 3.40
CA GLY A 145 -1.59 10.83 3.69
C GLY A 145 -1.41 11.69 4.95
N ARG A 146 -2.26 12.69 5.15
CA ARG A 146 -2.29 13.50 6.37
C ARG A 146 -2.65 12.65 7.58
N ALA A 147 -3.75 11.88 7.54
CA ALA A 147 -4.19 11.02 8.64
C ALA A 147 -3.08 10.05 9.11
N ILE A 148 -2.34 9.46 8.18
CA ILE A 148 -1.18 8.60 8.48
C ILE A 148 -0.11 9.37 9.28
N LEU A 149 0.17 10.63 8.96
CA LEU A 149 1.12 11.44 9.73
C LEU A 149 0.62 11.75 11.14
N TRP A 150 -0.66 12.11 11.25
CA TRP A 150 -1.26 12.38 12.56
C TRP A 150 -1.24 11.14 13.44
N SER A 151 -1.45 9.95 12.88
CA SER A 151 -1.37 8.69 13.64
C SER A 151 0.03 8.39 14.15
N GLN A 152 1.08 8.95 13.54
CA GLN A 152 2.46 8.84 14.04
C GLN A 152 2.80 9.93 15.05
N LEU A 153 2.25 11.14 14.92
CA LEU A 153 2.51 12.25 15.86
C LEU A 153 1.76 12.09 17.18
N VAL A 154 0.62 11.40 17.17
CA VAL A 154 -0.11 11.05 18.37
C VAL A 154 0.48 9.77 18.94
N HIS A 155 0.93 9.83 20.19
CA HIS A 155 1.54 8.71 20.89
C HIS A 155 0.67 8.31 22.08
N PRO A 156 -0.47 7.63 21.81
CA PRO A 156 -1.50 7.42 22.81
C PRO A 156 -1.03 6.58 24.00
N ASP A 157 0.02 5.77 23.84
CA ASP A 157 0.64 4.98 24.91
C ASP A 157 1.56 5.81 25.80
N ASP A 158 2.31 6.76 25.22
CA ASP A 158 3.18 7.66 25.99
C ASP A 158 2.33 8.69 26.76
N ASP A 159 1.25 9.17 26.13
CA ASP A 159 0.29 10.06 26.77
C ASP A 159 -0.51 9.35 27.85
N LEU A 160 -0.89 8.08 27.65
CA LEU A 160 -1.54 7.27 28.68
C LEU A 160 -0.58 6.91 29.82
N ALA A 161 0.69 6.62 29.54
CA ALA A 161 1.70 6.38 30.57
C ALA A 161 1.94 7.63 31.42
N ARG A 162 2.03 8.82 30.79
CA ARG A 162 2.11 10.11 31.47
C ARG A 162 0.83 10.41 32.27
N LEU A 163 -0.33 10.08 31.73
CA LEU A 163 -1.61 10.22 32.41
C LEU A 163 -1.69 9.28 33.62
N THR A 164 -1.30 8.02 33.47
CA THR A 164 -1.24 7.03 34.55
C THR A 164 -0.31 7.50 35.68
N ALA A 165 0.80 8.14 35.35
CA ALA A 165 1.74 8.68 36.34
C ALA A 165 1.20 9.93 37.08
N THR A 166 0.27 10.68 36.48
CA THR A 166 -0.22 11.96 37.02
C THR A 166 -1.63 11.85 37.63
N ASP A 167 -2.51 11.07 37.00
CA ASP A 167 -3.88 10.78 37.40
C ASP A 167 -4.28 9.34 36.98
N PRO A 168 -4.03 8.35 37.85
CA PRO A 168 -4.33 6.94 37.56
C PRO A 168 -5.82 6.65 37.35
N ALA A 169 -6.71 7.41 38.00
CA ALA A 169 -8.15 7.19 37.90
C ALA A 169 -8.67 7.61 36.53
N LEU A 170 -8.24 8.78 36.05
CA LEU A 170 -8.57 9.25 34.71
C LEU A 170 -7.98 8.34 33.61
N ALA A 171 -6.77 7.80 33.81
CA ALA A 171 -6.18 6.83 32.90
C ALA A 171 -7.02 5.55 32.78
N ALA A 172 -7.51 5.01 33.91
CA ALA A 172 -8.37 3.83 33.92
C ALA A 172 -9.71 4.07 33.21
N ASP A 173 -10.27 5.28 33.33
CA ASP A 173 -11.48 5.66 32.59
C ASP A 173 -11.24 5.77 31.08
N VAL A 174 -10.10 6.34 30.67
CA VAL A 174 -9.69 6.40 29.26
C VAL A 174 -9.52 4.99 28.68
N ASP A 175 -8.88 4.08 29.41
CA ASP A 175 -8.70 2.69 28.96
C ASP A 175 -10.02 1.92 28.84
N ARG A 176 -10.94 2.12 29.79
CA ARG A 176 -12.29 1.55 29.71
C ARG A 176 -13.02 2.04 28.46
N LEU A 177 -13.00 3.34 28.19
CA LEU A 177 -13.65 3.92 27.01
C LEU A 177 -13.00 3.43 25.69
N ARG A 178 -11.66 3.30 25.65
CA ARG A 178 -10.95 2.73 24.50
C ARG A 178 -11.37 1.28 24.25
N ALA A 179 -11.53 0.48 25.30
CA ALA A 179 -12.02 -0.90 25.19
C ALA A 179 -13.47 -0.97 24.69
N GLU A 180 -14.35 -0.09 25.17
CA GLU A 180 -15.74 0.00 24.69
C GLU A 180 -15.81 0.36 23.19
N ILE A 181 -14.99 1.31 22.73
CA ILE A 181 -14.92 1.72 21.31
C ILE A 181 -14.34 0.60 20.44
N ALA A 182 -13.29 -0.09 20.89
CA ALA A 182 -12.68 -1.19 20.14
C ALA A 182 -13.66 -2.35 19.90
N VAL A 183 -14.56 -2.63 20.86
CA VAL A 183 -15.63 -3.62 20.71
C VAL A 183 -16.70 -3.15 19.74
N PHE A 184 -16.99 -1.85 19.69
CA PHE A 184 -17.96 -1.27 18.75
C PHE A 184 -17.47 -1.36 17.29
N ASP A 185 -16.19 -1.12 17.04
CA ASP A 185 -15.59 -1.14 15.70
C ASP A 185 -15.54 -2.57 15.10
N GLN A 186 -15.32 -3.58 15.95
CA GLN A 186 -15.37 -5.00 15.56
C GLN A 186 -16.80 -5.54 15.37
N GLY A 187 -17.82 -4.84 15.86
CA GLY A 187 -19.23 -5.22 15.74
C GLY A 187 -19.91 -4.73 14.47
N ASN A 188 -19.23 -3.94 13.63
CA ASN A 188 -19.80 -3.34 12.42
C ASN A 188 -19.43 -4.08 11.12
N ASP A 189 -18.82 -5.27 11.20
CA ASP A 189 -18.81 -6.27 10.12
C ASP A 189 -20.23 -6.87 9.97
N ILE A 190 -21.18 -6.06 9.50
CA ILE A 190 -22.46 -6.57 9.01
C ILE A 190 -22.17 -7.24 7.66
N PRO A 191 -22.39 -8.56 7.51
CA PRO A 191 -22.29 -9.18 6.20
C PRO A 191 -23.44 -8.61 5.35
N LEU A 192 -23.11 -7.81 4.34
CA LEU A 192 -24.05 -7.42 3.30
C LEU A 192 -24.39 -8.69 2.51
N GLY A 193 -25.51 -9.31 2.89
CA GLY A 193 -26.22 -10.31 2.09
C GLY A 193 -27.07 -9.67 1.00
#